data_AF-A0A8T3KVW7-F1
#
_entry.id   AF-A0A8T3KVW7-F1
#
_cell.length_a   1.000
_cell.length_b   1.000
_cell.length_c   1.000
_cell.angle_alpha   90.00
_cell.angle_beta   90.00
_cell.angle_gamma   90.00
#
_symmetry.space_group_name_H-M   'P 1'
#
loop_
_entity.id
_entity.type
_entity.pdbx_description
1 polymer ?
#
loop_
_entity_poly.entity_id
_entity_poly.type
_entity_poly.pdbx_seq_one_letter_code
_entity_poly.pdbx_strand_id
1 'polypeptide(L)'
;MLKPLDKENVLNAALHILFEQGKGYMAEDILAQVSVKLTHATMHILSLCNIQARELSKAEIEIQKAIADFPNSPVYHLVAGLIDYWRAIPEDISDAKGIIPVFVRTDSFVPTAEQTEHLEAALKHYGRARELTASYSNRLILSEISQAWILTACLLPYKKKDADRAALEMLKCDPDNSVILLYAAEQKLELNDECIVKLKRLVEEGKANPNHYYWK
;
A
#
# COMPACT_ATOMS: atom_id res chain seq x y z
N MET A 1 6.33 13.44 -33.63
CA MET A 1 6.85 12.06 -33.62
C MET A 1 6.90 11.59 -32.18
N LEU A 2 6.01 10.67 -31.79
CA LEU A 2 6.12 9.94 -30.52
C LEU A 2 7.34 9.01 -30.65
N LYS A 3 8.26 9.04 -29.67
CA LYS A 3 9.38 8.10 -29.65
C LYS A 3 8.83 6.68 -29.57
N PRO A 4 9.40 5.71 -30.29
CA PRO A 4 8.95 4.33 -30.19
C PRO A 4 9.14 3.82 -28.75
N LEU A 5 8.19 3.00 -28.29
CA LEU A 5 8.16 2.39 -26.95
C LEU A 5 9.24 1.29 -26.78
N ASP A 6 10.12 1.12 -27.76
CA ASP A 6 11.14 0.05 -27.89
C ASP A 6 12.26 0.11 -26.83
N LYS A 7 12.13 0.96 -25.81
CA LYS A 7 13.11 1.09 -24.71
C LYS A 7 12.39 0.87 -23.39
N GLU A 8 12.97 0.01 -22.55
CA GLU A 8 12.46 -0.34 -21.21
C GLU A 8 12.08 0.91 -20.39
N ASN A 9 12.95 1.92 -20.33
CA ASN A 9 12.67 3.14 -19.56
C ASN A 9 11.43 3.90 -20.06
N VAL A 10 11.13 3.83 -21.37
CA VAL A 10 9.95 4.46 -21.96
C VAL A 10 8.69 3.66 -21.61
N LEU A 11 8.78 2.32 -21.67
CA LEU A 11 7.71 1.42 -21.22
C LEU A 11 7.40 1.63 -19.72
N ASN A 12 8.42 1.59 -18.87
CA ASN A 12 8.28 1.78 -17.42
C ASN A 12 7.66 3.16 -17.12
N ALA A 13 8.09 4.21 -17.82
CA ALA A 13 7.50 5.53 -17.66
C ALA A 13 6.02 5.57 -18.10
N ALA A 14 5.68 4.93 -19.23
CA ALA A 14 4.30 4.88 -19.71
C ALA A 14 3.38 4.13 -18.73
N LEU A 15 3.84 2.99 -18.21
CA LEU A 15 3.10 2.21 -17.21
C LEU A 15 2.94 2.98 -15.89
N HIS A 16 3.99 3.68 -15.43
CA HIS A 16 3.87 4.56 -14.26
C HIS A 16 2.84 5.67 -14.49
N ILE A 17 2.81 6.30 -15.66
CA ILE A 17 1.80 7.32 -15.97
C ILE A 17 0.39 6.74 -15.93
N LEU A 18 0.17 5.52 -16.45
CA LEU A 18 -1.13 4.86 -16.35
C LEU A 18 -1.52 4.63 -14.89
N PHE A 19 -0.60 4.10 -14.09
CA PHE A 19 -0.81 3.87 -12.67
C PHE A 19 -1.17 5.16 -11.92
N GLU A 20 -0.40 6.23 -12.09
CA GLU A 20 -0.66 7.54 -11.45
C GLU A 20 -2.01 8.15 -11.88
N GLN A 21 -2.49 7.83 -13.09
CA GLN A 21 -3.77 8.33 -13.62
C GLN A 21 -4.99 7.48 -13.25
N GLY A 22 -4.83 6.40 -12.47
CA GLY A 22 -5.96 5.50 -12.21
C GLY A 22 -6.33 4.60 -13.40
N LYS A 23 -5.43 4.43 -14.38
CA LYS A 23 -5.68 3.75 -15.66
C LYS A 23 -4.88 2.47 -15.82
N GLY A 24 -4.57 1.79 -14.72
CA GLY A 24 -3.84 0.52 -14.72
C GLY A 24 -4.45 -0.55 -15.62
N TYR A 25 -5.76 -0.54 -15.84
CA TYR A 25 -6.46 -1.44 -16.76
C TYR A 25 -5.99 -1.35 -18.23
N MET A 26 -5.33 -0.24 -18.62
CA MET A 26 -4.78 -0.06 -19.98
C MET A 26 -3.36 -0.64 -20.15
N ALA A 27 -2.77 -1.23 -19.10
CA ALA A 27 -1.39 -1.70 -19.15
C ALA A 27 -1.18 -2.81 -20.20
N GLU A 28 -2.15 -3.71 -20.38
CA GLU A 28 -2.08 -4.79 -21.38
C GLU A 28 -2.06 -4.27 -22.82
N ASP A 29 -2.81 -3.19 -23.11
CA ASP A 29 -2.82 -2.56 -24.43
C ASP A 29 -1.45 -1.97 -24.78
N ILE A 30 -0.74 -1.41 -23.80
CA ILE A 30 0.63 -0.92 -23.99
C ILE A 30 1.57 -2.11 -24.21
N LEU A 31 1.45 -3.17 -23.42
CA LEU A 31 2.29 -4.36 -23.55
C LEU A 31 2.15 -5.04 -24.91
N ALA A 32 0.94 -5.09 -25.48
CA ALA A 32 0.70 -5.63 -26.82
C ALA A 32 1.43 -4.88 -27.95
N GLN A 33 1.81 -3.63 -27.70
CA GLN A 33 2.48 -2.76 -28.68
C GLN A 33 4.01 -2.74 -28.53
N VAL A 34 4.56 -3.46 -27.55
CA VAL A 34 6.00 -3.48 -27.28
C VAL A 34 6.58 -4.88 -27.38
N SER A 35 7.79 -4.96 -27.93
CA SER A 35 8.59 -6.19 -28.02
C SER A 35 9.79 -6.16 -27.06
N VAL A 36 9.73 -5.31 -26.03
CA VAL A 36 10.78 -5.14 -25.02
C VAL A 36 10.73 -6.28 -24.01
N LYS A 37 11.90 -6.83 -23.65
CA LYS A 37 12.01 -7.80 -22.55
C LYS A 37 11.61 -7.12 -21.24
N LEU A 38 10.65 -7.71 -20.53
CA LEU A 38 10.22 -7.23 -19.23
C LEU A 38 11.31 -7.50 -18.18
N THR A 39 11.62 -6.49 -17.37
CA THR A 39 12.53 -6.61 -16.23
C THR A 39 11.74 -6.70 -14.93
N HIS A 40 12.41 -7.03 -13.82
CA HIS A 40 11.82 -6.98 -12.49
C HIS A 40 11.17 -5.62 -12.18
N ALA A 41 11.74 -4.51 -12.68
CA ALA A 41 11.16 -3.18 -12.53
C ALA A 41 9.85 -3.04 -13.31
N THR A 42 9.80 -3.52 -14.55
CA THR A 42 8.57 -3.52 -15.35
C THR A 42 7.48 -4.39 -14.70
N MET A 43 7.82 -5.60 -14.26
CA MET A 43 6.90 -6.53 -13.59
C MET A 43 6.33 -5.95 -12.30
N HIS A 44 7.15 -5.26 -11.52
CA HIS A 44 6.68 -4.52 -10.35
C HIS A 44 5.63 -3.45 -10.70
N ILE A 45 5.86 -2.64 -11.73
CA ILE A 45 4.90 -1.59 -12.15
C ILE A 45 3.62 -2.21 -12.71
N LEU A 46 3.73 -3.32 -13.45
CA LEU A 46 2.56 -4.08 -13.92
C LEU A 46 1.74 -4.63 -12.76
N SER A 47 2.40 -5.12 -11.70
CA SER A 47 1.70 -5.55 -10.49
C SER A 47 0.89 -4.42 -9.87
N LEU A 48 1.46 -3.21 -9.76
CA LEU A 48 0.73 -2.03 -9.28
C LEU A 48 -0.48 -1.68 -10.16
N CYS A 49 -0.31 -1.72 -11.49
CA CYS A 49 -1.41 -1.50 -12.44
C CYS A 49 -2.53 -2.54 -12.25
N ASN A 50 -2.17 -3.81 -12.04
CA ASN A 50 -3.12 -4.90 -11.82
C ASN A 50 -3.84 -4.77 -10.47
N ILE A 51 -3.17 -4.36 -9.39
CA ILE A 51 -3.84 -4.05 -8.11
C ILE A 51 -4.89 -2.96 -8.32
N GLN A 52 -4.50 -1.88 -9.00
CA GLN A 52 -5.41 -0.77 -9.30
C GLN A 52 -6.60 -1.19 -10.16
N ALA A 53 -6.39 -2.12 -11.09
CA ALA A 53 -7.44 -2.71 -11.92
C ALA A 53 -8.25 -3.82 -11.20
N ARG A 54 -7.97 -4.12 -9.92
CA ARG A 54 -8.54 -5.22 -9.13
C ARG A 54 -8.25 -6.63 -9.69
N GLU A 55 -7.27 -6.74 -10.57
CA GLU A 55 -6.78 -8.00 -11.14
C GLU A 55 -5.72 -8.65 -10.21
N LEU A 56 -6.10 -8.95 -8.96
CA LEU A 56 -5.16 -9.35 -7.90
C LEU A 56 -4.36 -10.62 -8.24
N SER A 57 -4.96 -11.57 -8.97
CA SER A 57 -4.27 -12.77 -9.45
C SER A 57 -3.18 -12.46 -10.47
N LYS A 58 -3.42 -11.51 -11.39
CA LYS A 58 -2.38 -11.04 -12.33
C LYS A 58 -1.30 -10.26 -11.59
N ALA A 59 -1.69 -9.44 -10.61
CA ALA A 59 -0.75 -8.69 -9.78
C ALA A 59 0.23 -9.60 -9.04
N GLU A 60 -0.28 -10.72 -8.48
CA GLU A 60 0.53 -11.73 -7.79
C GLU A 60 1.55 -12.38 -8.73
N ILE A 61 1.11 -12.80 -9.92
CA ILE A 61 2.00 -13.43 -10.91
C ILE A 61 3.17 -12.51 -11.26
N GLU A 62 2.89 -11.22 -11.50
CA GLU A 62 3.95 -10.28 -11.87
C GLU A 62 4.88 -9.93 -10.69
N ILE A 63 4.35 -9.75 -9.48
CA ILE A 63 5.22 -9.44 -8.33
C ILE A 63 6.10 -10.64 -7.94
N GLN A 64 5.59 -11.86 -8.06
CA GLN A 64 6.38 -13.07 -7.79
C GLN A 64 7.56 -13.19 -8.76
N LYS A 65 7.37 -12.88 -10.04
CA LYS A 65 8.49 -12.81 -11.01
C LYS A 65 9.49 -11.72 -10.62
N ALA A 66 9.03 -10.53 -10.26
CA ALA A 66 9.91 -9.44 -9.83
C ALA A 66 10.73 -9.80 -8.58
N ILE A 67 10.12 -10.47 -7.59
CA ILE A 67 10.80 -10.95 -6.38
C ILE A 67 11.79 -12.07 -6.71
N ALA A 68 11.44 -12.99 -7.61
CA ALA A 68 12.35 -14.06 -8.04
C ALA A 68 13.62 -13.49 -8.69
N ASP A 69 13.48 -12.47 -9.52
CA ASP A 69 14.59 -11.79 -10.20
C ASP A 69 15.41 -10.89 -9.26
N PHE A 70 14.75 -10.20 -8.31
CA PHE A 70 15.41 -9.29 -7.39
C PHE A 70 14.80 -9.35 -5.97
N PRO A 71 15.18 -10.35 -5.15
CA PRO A 71 14.47 -10.73 -3.91
C PRO A 71 14.65 -9.76 -2.74
N ASN A 72 15.63 -8.85 -2.82
CA ASN A 72 15.99 -7.96 -1.72
C ASN A 72 15.44 -6.53 -1.88
N SER A 73 14.48 -6.31 -2.79
CA SER A 73 13.77 -5.04 -2.89
C SER A 73 12.68 -4.94 -1.81
N PRO A 74 12.76 -4.01 -0.86
CA PRO A 74 11.70 -3.81 0.14
C PRO A 74 10.37 -3.42 -0.51
N VAL A 75 10.40 -2.67 -1.61
CA VAL A 75 9.19 -2.23 -2.32
C VAL A 75 8.46 -3.43 -2.93
N TYR A 76 9.17 -4.48 -3.37
CA TYR A 76 8.51 -5.63 -3.97
C TYR A 76 7.76 -6.46 -2.92
N HIS A 77 8.33 -6.58 -1.72
CA HIS A 77 7.65 -7.19 -0.59
C HIS A 77 6.51 -6.32 -0.07
N LEU A 78 6.62 -4.98 -0.12
CA LEU A 78 5.48 -4.11 0.14
C LEU A 78 4.32 -4.43 -0.80
N VAL A 79 4.56 -4.45 -2.12
CA VAL A 79 3.51 -4.72 -3.12
C VAL A 79 2.91 -6.12 -2.97
N ALA A 80 3.72 -7.15 -2.68
CA ALA A 80 3.20 -8.49 -2.37
C ALA A 80 2.22 -8.45 -1.17
N GLY A 81 2.58 -7.73 -0.11
CA GLY A 81 1.70 -7.56 1.04
C GLY A 81 0.42 -6.78 0.69
N LEU A 82 0.48 -5.79 -0.20
CA LEU A 82 -0.70 -5.04 -0.66
C LEU A 82 -1.69 -5.97 -1.39
N ILE A 83 -1.20 -6.92 -2.19
CA ILE A 83 -2.06 -7.88 -2.90
C ILE A 83 -2.83 -8.73 -1.91
N ASP A 84 -2.14 -9.30 -0.92
CA ASP A 84 -2.78 -10.11 0.12
C ASP A 84 -3.75 -9.29 0.97
N TYR A 85 -3.39 -8.05 1.32
CA TYR A 85 -4.32 -7.14 1.99
C TYR A 85 -5.60 -6.95 1.17
N TRP A 86 -5.48 -6.59 -0.12
CA TRP A 86 -6.64 -6.37 -0.97
C TRP A 86 -7.44 -7.63 -1.27
N ARG A 87 -6.87 -8.83 -1.14
CA ARG A 87 -7.62 -10.10 -1.16
C ARG A 87 -8.47 -10.29 0.09
N ALA A 88 -7.99 -9.82 1.24
CA ALA A 88 -8.72 -9.93 2.49
C ALA A 88 -9.86 -8.91 2.60
N ILE A 89 -9.71 -7.73 2.01
CA ILE A 89 -10.69 -6.65 2.11
C ILE A 89 -11.84 -6.83 1.11
N PRO A 90 -13.10 -6.85 1.57
CA PRO A 90 -14.27 -6.85 0.71
C PRO A 90 -14.28 -5.69 -0.30
N GLU A 91 -14.69 -5.95 -1.54
CA GLU A 91 -14.69 -4.96 -2.63
C GLU A 91 -15.54 -3.71 -2.32
N ASP A 92 -16.62 -3.86 -1.55
CA ASP A 92 -17.52 -2.78 -1.14
C ASP A 92 -16.89 -1.81 -0.11
N ILE A 93 -15.89 -2.27 0.66
CA ILE A 93 -15.04 -1.42 1.50
C ILE A 93 -13.93 -0.77 0.65
N SER A 94 -13.63 -1.38 -0.49
CA SER A 94 -12.45 -1.15 -1.30
C SER A 94 -12.60 -0.07 -2.38
N ASP A 95 -13.70 0.69 -2.42
CA ASP A 95 -13.95 1.76 -3.40
C ASP A 95 -12.92 2.92 -3.36
N ALA A 96 -11.98 2.91 -2.43
CA ALA A 96 -10.83 3.80 -2.45
C ALA A 96 -9.93 3.46 -3.65
N LYS A 97 -9.73 4.45 -4.55
CA LYS A 97 -8.84 4.38 -5.72
C LYS A 97 -7.34 4.18 -5.36
N GLY A 98 -7.01 4.16 -4.07
CA GLY A 98 -5.64 4.01 -3.58
C GLY A 98 -5.20 2.55 -3.49
N ILE A 99 -3.90 2.31 -3.67
CA ILE A 99 -3.29 0.99 -3.47
C ILE A 99 -2.78 0.76 -2.05
N ILE A 100 -2.51 1.84 -1.30
CA ILE A 100 -2.06 1.75 0.09
C ILE A 100 -3.28 1.41 0.96
N PRO A 101 -3.13 0.55 1.99
CA PRO A 101 -4.22 0.15 2.84
C PRO A 101 -4.96 1.36 3.40
N VAL A 102 -6.28 1.26 3.41
CA VAL A 102 -7.13 2.27 4.03
C VAL A 102 -7.43 1.85 5.46
N PHE A 103 -7.70 2.83 6.32
CA PHE A 103 -8.20 2.50 7.64
C PHE A 103 -9.62 1.91 7.51
N VAL A 104 -9.75 0.62 7.81
CA VAL A 104 -11.03 -0.07 7.89
C VAL A 104 -11.41 -0.19 9.37
N ARG A 105 -12.60 0.30 9.71
CA ARG A 105 -13.07 0.22 11.09
C ARG A 105 -13.38 -1.23 11.46
N THR A 106 -12.79 -1.69 12.56
CA THR A 106 -12.91 -3.08 13.04
C THR A 106 -14.31 -3.45 13.55
N ASP A 107 -15.19 -2.47 13.74
CA ASP A 107 -16.61 -2.71 14.05
C ASP A 107 -17.45 -3.00 12.79
N SER A 108 -16.93 -2.66 11.62
CA SER A 108 -17.59 -2.78 10.32
C SER A 108 -17.06 -3.97 9.50
N PHE A 109 -15.93 -4.56 9.94
CA PHE A 109 -15.29 -5.69 9.28
C PHE A 109 -14.73 -6.67 10.31
N VAL A 110 -15.22 -7.91 10.26
CA VAL A 110 -14.66 -9.05 11.01
C VAL A 110 -14.19 -10.07 9.98
N PRO A 111 -12.87 -10.34 9.88
CA PRO A 111 -12.35 -11.21 8.83
C PRO A 111 -12.81 -12.67 9.03
N THR A 112 -13.12 -13.34 7.92
CA THR A 112 -13.27 -14.81 7.89
C THR A 112 -11.92 -15.50 8.10
N ALA A 113 -11.91 -16.83 8.20
CA ALA A 113 -10.66 -17.60 8.28
C ALA A 113 -9.77 -17.38 7.05
N GLU A 114 -10.35 -17.43 5.84
CA GLU A 114 -9.64 -17.18 4.58
C GLU A 114 -9.08 -15.75 4.52
N GLN A 115 -9.88 -14.74 4.89
CA GLN A 115 -9.42 -13.35 4.95
C GLN A 115 -8.31 -13.18 6.00
N THR A 116 -8.38 -13.90 7.13
CA THR A 116 -7.34 -13.91 8.16
C THR A 116 -6.02 -14.45 7.62
N GLU A 117 -6.04 -15.53 6.84
CA GLU A 117 -4.84 -16.09 6.20
C GLU A 117 -4.16 -15.08 5.28
N HIS A 118 -4.95 -14.37 4.48
CA HIS A 118 -4.45 -13.28 3.63
C HIS A 118 -3.88 -12.11 4.44
N LEU A 119 -4.56 -11.64 5.49
CA LEU A 119 -4.02 -10.59 6.37
C LEU A 119 -2.69 -11.02 7.02
N GLU A 120 -2.57 -12.28 7.44
CA GLU A 120 -1.33 -12.82 7.98
C GLU A 120 -0.21 -12.90 6.95
N ALA A 121 -0.53 -13.30 5.71
CA ALA A 121 0.42 -13.29 4.59
C ALA A 121 0.91 -11.85 4.30
N ALA A 122 0.00 -10.88 4.27
CA ALA A 122 0.33 -9.47 4.12
C ALA A 122 1.30 -8.99 5.21
N LEU A 123 1.02 -9.31 6.48
CA LEU A 123 1.91 -8.96 7.60
C LEU A 123 3.31 -9.58 7.48
N LYS A 124 3.42 -10.82 6.97
CA LYS A 124 4.73 -11.46 6.71
C LYS A 124 5.51 -10.71 5.64
N HIS A 125 4.84 -10.33 4.55
CA HIS A 125 5.45 -9.55 3.47
C HIS A 125 5.90 -8.17 3.93
N TYR A 126 5.07 -7.43 4.67
CA TYR A 126 5.47 -6.14 5.24
C TYR A 126 6.60 -6.29 6.26
N GLY A 127 6.59 -7.35 7.08
CA GLY A 127 7.69 -7.67 7.98
C GLY A 127 9.01 -7.82 7.22
N ARG A 128 9.00 -8.60 6.13
CA ARG A 128 10.16 -8.77 5.25
C ARG A 128 10.60 -7.45 4.60
N ALA A 129 9.65 -6.62 4.15
CA ALA A 129 9.94 -5.30 3.61
C ALA A 129 10.66 -4.41 4.64
N ARG A 130 10.20 -4.39 5.90
CA ARG A 130 10.83 -3.63 7.00
C ARG A 130 12.26 -4.11 7.27
N GLU A 131 12.49 -5.41 7.35
CA GLU A 131 13.86 -5.96 7.53
C GLU A 131 14.81 -5.49 6.43
N LEU A 132 14.35 -5.52 5.17
CA LEU A 132 15.14 -5.09 4.03
C LEU A 132 15.43 -3.60 4.06
N THR A 133 14.49 -2.76 4.54
CA THR A 133 14.73 -1.31 4.69
C THR A 133 15.77 -0.94 5.74
N ALA A 134 16.14 -1.82 6.68
CA ALA A 134 17.25 -1.55 7.59
C ALA A 134 18.57 -1.30 6.83
N SER A 135 18.66 -1.82 5.60
CA SER A 135 19.81 -1.66 4.69
C SER A 135 19.72 -0.40 3.82
N TYR A 136 18.59 0.32 3.80
CA TYR A 136 18.30 1.43 2.90
C TYR A 136 17.76 2.64 3.66
N SER A 137 18.42 3.80 3.54
CA SER A 137 18.07 5.03 4.29
C SER A 137 16.79 5.75 3.80
N ASN A 138 15.87 5.06 3.11
CA ASN A 138 14.66 5.69 2.57
C ASN A 138 13.54 5.73 3.61
N ARG A 139 13.42 6.87 4.29
CA ARG A 139 12.41 7.10 5.34
C ARG A 139 10.97 7.08 4.82
N LEU A 140 10.72 7.47 3.57
CA LEU A 140 9.37 7.47 3.00
C LEU A 140 8.85 6.04 2.83
N ILE A 141 9.64 5.16 2.22
CA ILE A 141 9.28 3.74 2.04
C ILE A 141 9.04 3.07 3.40
N LEU A 142 9.88 3.36 4.40
CA LEU A 142 9.70 2.81 5.75
C LEU A 142 8.39 3.31 6.39
N SER A 143 8.01 4.57 6.17
CA SER A 143 6.73 5.14 6.65
C SER A 143 5.55 4.42 6.00
N GLU A 144 5.57 4.23 4.68
CA GLU A 144 4.53 3.50 3.93
C GLU A 144 4.39 2.04 4.37
N ILE A 145 5.50 1.32 4.52
CA ILE A 145 5.47 -0.07 5.00
C ILE A 145 4.92 -0.15 6.43
N SER A 146 5.34 0.77 7.29
CA SER A 146 4.87 0.79 8.69
C SER A 146 3.38 1.09 8.75
N GLN A 147 2.90 2.05 7.95
CA GLN A 147 1.48 2.36 7.82
C GLN A 147 0.69 1.15 7.34
N ALA A 148 1.12 0.50 6.25
CA ALA A 148 0.45 -0.68 5.72
C ALA A 148 0.38 -1.82 6.74
N TRP A 149 1.47 -2.05 7.48
CA TRP A 149 1.53 -3.03 8.56
C TRP A 149 0.53 -2.71 9.68
N ILE A 150 0.48 -1.46 10.17
CA ILE A 150 -0.43 -1.04 11.25
C ILE A 150 -1.89 -1.25 10.83
N LEU A 151 -2.25 -0.78 9.63
CA LEU A 151 -3.62 -0.84 9.12
C LEU A 151 -4.08 -2.27 8.81
N THR A 152 -3.15 -3.19 8.56
CA THR A 152 -3.44 -4.62 8.41
C THR A 152 -3.54 -5.30 9.78
N ALA A 153 -2.58 -5.02 10.67
CA ALA A 153 -2.49 -5.63 11.99
C ALA A 153 -3.70 -5.27 12.87
N CYS A 154 -4.26 -4.07 12.72
CA CYS A 154 -5.43 -3.68 13.50
C CYS A 154 -6.69 -4.47 13.17
N LEU A 155 -6.76 -5.11 11.99
CA LEU A 155 -7.89 -5.95 11.57
C LEU A 155 -7.86 -7.36 12.20
N LEU A 156 -6.72 -7.72 12.80
CA LEU A 156 -6.54 -9.00 13.50
C LEU A 156 -6.67 -8.76 15.02
N PRO A 157 -7.68 -9.33 15.70
CA PRO A 157 -7.92 -9.05 17.13
C PRO A 157 -6.71 -9.32 18.02
N TYR A 158 -5.95 -10.36 17.71
CA TYR A 158 -4.76 -10.75 18.49
C TYR A 158 -3.52 -9.89 18.19
N LYS A 159 -3.55 -9.04 17.15
CA LYS A 159 -2.47 -8.09 16.80
C LYS A 159 -2.81 -6.63 17.11
N LYS A 160 -4.06 -6.31 17.47
CA LYS A 160 -4.52 -4.94 17.73
C LYS A 160 -3.60 -4.15 18.67
N LYS A 161 -3.19 -4.75 19.80
CA LYS A 161 -2.28 -4.08 20.75
C LYS A 161 -0.89 -3.77 20.18
N ASP A 162 -0.42 -4.60 19.25
CA ASP A 162 0.86 -4.37 18.57
C ASP A 162 0.71 -3.25 17.54
N ALA A 163 -0.44 -3.19 16.84
CA ALA A 163 -0.78 -2.09 15.94
C ALA A 163 -0.87 -0.75 16.66
N ASP A 164 -1.55 -0.70 17.81
CA ASP A 164 -1.67 0.51 18.64
C ASP A 164 -0.30 1.04 19.10
N ARG A 165 0.58 0.14 19.54
CA ARG A 165 1.94 0.50 19.95
C ARG A 165 2.76 1.02 18.77
N ALA A 166 2.71 0.32 17.64
CA ALA A 166 3.43 0.71 16.43
C ALA A 166 2.95 2.07 15.89
N ALA A 167 1.64 2.36 15.98
CA ALA A 167 1.07 3.66 15.62
C ALA A 167 1.65 4.79 16.47
N LEU A 168 1.68 4.62 17.81
CA LEU A 168 2.24 5.62 18.71
C LEU A 168 3.75 5.82 18.51
N GLU A 169 4.50 4.74 18.22
CA GLU A 169 5.91 4.82 17.88
C GLU A 169 6.14 5.56 16.56
N MET A 170 5.32 5.28 15.55
CA MET A 170 5.39 5.93 14.25
C MET A 170 5.11 7.44 14.37
N LEU A 171 4.09 7.84 15.14
CA LEU A 171 3.76 9.26 15.35
C LEU A 171 4.82 10.05 16.12
N LYS A 172 5.70 9.39 16.88
CA LYS A 172 6.88 10.06 17.46
C LYS A 172 7.91 10.46 16.41
N CYS A 173 7.98 9.73 15.31
CA CYS A 173 8.94 9.94 14.22
C CYS A 173 8.35 10.73 13.06
N ASP A 174 7.05 10.57 12.81
CA ASP A 174 6.29 11.18 11.72
C ASP A 174 4.93 11.67 12.26
N PRO A 175 4.92 12.77 13.04
CA PRO A 175 3.71 13.31 13.66
C PRO A 175 2.71 13.89 12.64
N ASP A 176 3.11 14.02 11.37
CA ASP A 176 2.28 14.54 10.28
C ASP A 176 1.59 13.42 9.49
N ASN A 177 1.80 12.14 9.82
CA ASN A 177 1.12 11.04 9.14
C ASN A 177 -0.39 11.03 9.47
N SER A 178 -1.16 11.65 8.57
CA SER A 178 -2.60 11.82 8.70
C SER A 178 -3.37 10.52 8.85
N VAL A 179 -2.98 9.45 8.16
CA VAL A 179 -3.68 8.16 8.22
C VAL A 179 -3.51 7.53 9.60
N ILE A 180 -2.30 7.57 10.16
CA ILE A 180 -2.04 7.03 11.49
C ILE A 180 -2.60 7.94 12.59
N LEU A 181 -2.63 9.27 12.40
CA LEU A 181 -3.34 10.18 13.31
C LEU A 181 -4.83 9.84 13.40
N LEU A 182 -5.49 9.60 12.25
CA LEU A 182 -6.90 9.20 12.21
C LEU A 182 -7.10 7.84 12.86
N TYR A 183 -6.26 6.85 12.55
CA TYR A 183 -6.26 5.56 13.24
C TYR A 183 -6.19 5.73 14.76
N ALA A 184 -5.20 6.48 15.26
CA ALA A 184 -4.99 6.65 16.69
C ALA A 184 -6.16 7.37 17.37
N ALA A 185 -6.78 8.35 16.70
CA ALA A 185 -7.96 9.04 17.19
C ALA A 185 -9.17 8.10 17.29
N GLU A 186 -9.43 7.30 16.25
CA GLU A 186 -10.52 6.31 16.22
C GLU A 186 -10.34 5.22 17.28
N GLN A 187 -9.09 4.80 17.52
CA GLN A 187 -8.74 3.86 18.59
C GLN A 187 -8.64 4.50 19.98
N LYS A 188 -8.84 5.82 20.10
CA LYS A 188 -8.75 6.58 21.35
C LYS A 188 -7.40 6.39 22.06
N LEU A 189 -6.31 6.33 21.30
CA LEU A 189 -4.97 6.22 21.85
C LEU A 189 -4.54 7.54 22.52
N GLU A 190 -3.69 7.45 23.53
CA GLU A 190 -3.12 8.62 24.20
C GLU A 190 -2.10 9.32 23.27
N LEU A 191 -2.57 10.36 22.60
CA LEU A 191 -1.74 11.21 21.72
C LEU A 191 -1.03 12.30 22.51
N ASN A 192 0.17 12.69 22.07
CA ASN A 192 0.86 13.86 22.60
C ASN A 192 0.24 15.17 22.08
N ASP A 193 0.58 16.30 22.71
CA ASP A 193 0.02 17.61 22.37
C ASP A 193 0.27 18.00 20.90
N GLU A 194 1.44 17.65 20.36
CA GLU A 194 1.77 17.89 18.96
C GLU A 194 0.81 17.18 18.01
N CYS A 195 0.58 15.87 18.20
CA CYS A 195 -0.36 15.08 17.41
C CYS A 195 -1.79 15.61 17.54
N ILE A 196 -2.20 16.07 18.72
CA ILE A 196 -3.52 16.66 18.95
C ILE A 196 -3.69 17.95 18.13
N VAL A 197 -2.67 18.83 18.10
CA VAL A 197 -2.69 20.05 17.29
C VAL A 197 -2.79 19.72 15.81
N LYS A 198 -2.02 18.73 15.33
CA LYS A 198 -2.07 18.29 13.93
C LYS A 198 -3.42 17.71 13.54
N LEU A 199 -3.98 16.83 14.39
CA LEU A 199 -5.31 16.25 14.17
C LEU A 199 -6.39 17.33 14.08
N LYS A 200 -6.39 18.33 14.97
CA LYS A 200 -7.32 19.48 14.91
C LYS A 200 -7.22 20.22 13.57
N ARG A 201 -6.00 20.49 13.11
CA ARG A 201 -5.77 21.12 11.81
C ARG A 201 -6.31 20.30 10.64
N LEU A 202 -6.15 18.98 10.66
CA LEU A 202 -6.72 18.10 9.63
C LEU A 202 -8.25 18.22 9.59
N VAL A 203 -8.90 18.32 10.74
CA VAL A 203 -10.36 18.50 10.86
C VAL A 203 -10.77 19.86 10.29
N GLU A 204 -10.10 20.93 10.69
CA GLU A 204 -10.37 22.30 10.23
C GLU A 204 -10.20 22.46 8.71
N GLU A 205 -9.20 21.80 8.13
CA GLU A 205 -8.95 21.82 6.68
C GLU A 205 -9.91 20.91 5.88
N GLY A 206 -10.84 20.21 6.54
CA GLY A 206 -11.76 19.25 5.90
C GLY A 206 -11.07 17.97 5.41
N LYS A 207 -9.79 17.78 5.76
CA LYS A 207 -8.95 16.65 5.36
C LYS A 207 -9.00 15.49 6.36
N ALA A 208 -9.67 15.63 7.50
CA ALA A 208 -9.80 14.53 8.47
C ALA A 208 -10.84 13.47 8.07
N ASN A 209 -11.59 13.66 6.99
CA ASN A 209 -12.41 12.58 6.46
C ASN A 209 -11.45 11.53 5.84
N PRO A 210 -11.45 10.27 6.30
CA PRO A 210 -10.63 9.20 5.71
C PRO A 210 -10.82 9.16 4.19
N ASN A 211 -12.03 9.41 3.70
CA ASN A 211 -12.33 9.44 2.27
C ASN A 211 -11.67 10.61 1.53
N HIS A 212 -11.34 11.72 2.19
CA HIS A 212 -10.77 12.92 1.54
C HIS A 212 -9.35 12.71 1.01
N TYR A 213 -8.60 11.74 1.54
CA TYR A 213 -7.26 11.38 1.08
C TYR A 213 -7.26 10.53 -0.20
N TYR A 214 -8.43 10.13 -0.69
CA TYR A 214 -8.57 9.19 -1.81
C TYR A 214 -9.29 9.77 -3.05
N TRP A 215 -9.60 11.08 -3.05
CA TRP A 215 -10.34 11.77 -4.14
C TRP A 215 -9.66 13.06 -4.67
N LYS A 216 -8.34 13.06 -4.84
CA LYS A 216 -7.66 14.07 -5.67
C LYS A 216 -6.84 13.42 -6.76
#